data_AF-A0A5C3F179-F1
#
_entry.id   AF-A0A5C3F179-F1
#
_cell.length_a   1.000
_cell.length_b   1.000
_cell.length_c   1.000
_cell.angle_alpha   90.00
_cell.angle_beta   90.00
_cell.angle_gamma   90.00
#
_symmetry.space_group_name_H-M   'P 1'
#
loop_
_entity.id
_entity.type
_entity.pdbx_description
1 polymer ?
#
loop_
_entity_poly.entity_id
_entity_poly.type
_entity_poly.pdbx_seq_one_letter_code
_entity_poly.pdbx_strand_id
1 'polypeptide(L)'
;MSAQSSPSHSAPAAAATITEIDDPIQEAHSLKAAANAHFQAARYDDAVAGYLDALAVLPPRPTPPPSFHDEEQPHDHDGEQELCSNDQQDDDDDDDNGQPPAPRPADEPQEIKTLRATINANLSLCYLKLHQHAQAVDAATQALISQPLYVKALHRRSLANIQIDTLASLSSALEDQKLLLTLPDLPASTRPSIQKSIADLEPRVGELAEKEKQEMLTKLKGIGNSLLGTFGLSTDNFQFVKQDNGGYSMNFVR
;
A
#
# COMPACT_ATOMS: atom_id res chain seq x y z
N MET A 1 65.42 -10.08 -62.78
CA MET A 1 65.01 -11.22 -61.93
C MET A 1 64.65 -10.61 -60.58
N SER A 2 63.37 -10.29 -60.40
CA SER A 2 62.43 -11.04 -59.53
C SER A 2 62.56 -10.54 -58.08
N ALA A 3 61.53 -10.12 -57.34
CA ALA A 3 60.10 -10.08 -57.58
C ALA A 3 59.50 -8.99 -56.67
N GLN A 4 58.37 -8.44 -57.12
CA GLN A 4 57.42 -7.67 -56.31
C GLN A 4 56.81 -8.56 -55.23
N SER A 5 56.53 -7.99 -54.06
CA SER A 5 55.54 -8.54 -53.14
C SER A 5 54.99 -7.43 -52.23
N SER A 6 53.84 -6.88 -52.63
CA SER A 6 52.93 -6.14 -51.76
C SER A 6 52.24 -7.10 -50.78
N PRO A 7 51.81 -6.59 -49.62
CA PRO A 7 50.49 -6.92 -49.10
C PRO A 7 49.75 -5.62 -48.75
N SER A 8 48.56 -5.42 -49.32
CA SER A 8 47.27 -5.89 -48.80
C SER A 8 46.63 -4.83 -47.90
N HIS A 9 45.65 -4.13 -48.47
CA HIS A 9 44.63 -3.40 -47.71
C HIS A 9 43.89 -4.38 -46.79
N SER A 10 43.90 -4.09 -45.49
CA SER A 10 42.92 -4.63 -44.56
C SER A 10 42.52 -3.53 -43.59
N ALA A 11 41.45 -2.82 -43.96
CA ALA A 11 40.55 -2.26 -42.99
C ALA A 11 39.27 -3.09 -43.05
N PRO A 12 38.85 -3.66 -41.92
CA PRO A 12 37.45 -3.58 -41.56
C PRO A 12 37.32 -2.78 -40.27
N ALA A 13 36.40 -1.83 -40.30
CA ALA A 13 35.78 -1.28 -39.13
C ALA A 13 35.23 -2.43 -38.27
N ALA A 14 35.61 -2.47 -37.00
CA ALA A 14 34.97 -3.35 -36.04
C ALA A 14 34.98 -2.68 -34.67
N ALA A 15 33.76 -2.51 -34.16
CA ALA A 15 33.40 -2.24 -32.78
C ALA A 15 33.94 -0.92 -32.21
N ALA A 16 33.14 0.14 -32.38
CA ALA A 16 32.89 1.02 -31.26
C ALA A 16 32.66 0.12 -30.03
N THR A 17 33.50 0.28 -29.02
CA THR A 17 33.35 -0.35 -27.71
C THR A 17 31.96 0.00 -27.20
N ILE A 18 31.02 -0.92 -27.39
CA ILE A 18 29.84 -1.01 -26.54
C ILE A 18 30.45 -1.32 -25.18
N THR A 19 30.63 -0.29 -24.36
CA THR A 19 30.92 -0.47 -22.95
C THR A 19 29.76 -1.26 -22.38
N GLU A 20 30.01 -2.55 -22.16
CA GLU A 20 29.21 -3.48 -21.39
C GLU A 20 28.73 -2.78 -20.10
N ILE A 21 27.44 -2.47 -20.05
CA ILE A 21 26.74 -2.25 -18.79
C ILE A 21 25.64 -3.32 -18.75
N ASP A 22 26.05 -4.58 -18.61
CA ASP A 22 25.13 -5.72 -18.50
C ASP A 22 24.97 -6.14 -17.04
N ASP A 23 24.78 -5.16 -16.15
CA ASP A 23 24.19 -5.42 -14.82
C ASP A 23 23.13 -4.34 -14.52
N PRO A 24 21.83 -4.66 -14.64
CA PRO A 24 20.75 -3.71 -14.37
C PRO A 24 20.76 -3.19 -12.92
N ILE A 25 21.33 -3.95 -11.98
CA ILE A 25 21.47 -3.51 -10.59
C ILE A 25 22.51 -2.39 -10.50
N GLN A 26 23.67 -2.56 -11.15
CA GLN A 26 24.73 -1.55 -11.20
C GLN A 26 24.26 -0.28 -11.91
N GLU A 27 23.50 -0.42 -13.00
CA GLU A 27 22.90 0.73 -13.70
C GLU A 27 21.90 1.47 -12.80
N ALA A 28 21.00 0.76 -12.11
CA ALA A 28 20.08 1.38 -11.16
C ALA A 28 20.80 2.09 -10.01
N HIS A 29 21.94 1.56 -9.54
CA HIS A 29 22.80 2.23 -8.56
C HIS A 29 23.39 3.55 -9.09
N SER A 30 23.84 3.56 -10.36
CA SER A 30 24.37 4.76 -11.02
C SER A 30 23.30 5.84 -11.19
N LEU A 31 22.13 5.46 -11.72
CA LEU A 31 20.98 6.36 -11.90
C LEU A 31 20.51 6.95 -10.56
N LYS A 32 20.41 6.12 -9.52
CA LYS A 32 20.13 6.59 -8.16
C LYS A 32 21.18 7.58 -7.66
N ALA A 33 22.46 7.37 -7.94
CA ALA A 33 23.52 8.28 -7.52
C ALA A 33 23.41 9.65 -8.24
N ALA A 34 23.12 9.65 -9.55
CA ALA A 34 22.82 10.86 -10.29
C ALA A 34 21.59 11.60 -9.73
N ALA A 35 20.49 10.88 -9.47
CA ALA A 35 19.28 11.43 -8.87
C ALA A 35 19.53 12.04 -7.47
N ASN A 36 20.38 11.40 -6.65
CA ASN A 36 20.82 11.98 -5.38
C ASN A 36 21.54 13.32 -5.59
N ALA A 37 22.38 13.46 -6.63
CA ALA A 37 23.06 14.72 -6.94
C ALA A 37 22.06 15.83 -7.33
N HIS A 38 21.04 15.51 -8.13
CA HIS A 38 19.93 16.42 -8.41
C HIS A 38 19.19 16.84 -7.14
N PHE A 39 18.92 15.88 -6.24
CA PHE A 39 18.27 16.14 -4.96
C PHE A 39 19.09 17.08 -4.07
N GLN A 40 20.41 16.86 -3.96
CA GLN A 40 21.30 17.73 -3.19
C GLN A 40 21.38 19.15 -3.79
N ALA A 41 21.24 19.28 -5.11
CA ALA A 41 21.15 20.55 -5.81
C ALA A 41 19.76 21.21 -5.72
N ALA A 42 18.84 20.67 -4.91
CA ALA A 42 17.43 21.10 -4.78
C ALA A 42 16.64 21.10 -6.10
N ARG A 43 17.08 20.33 -7.10
CA ARG A 43 16.37 20.11 -8.36
C ARG A 43 15.51 18.85 -8.22
N TYR A 44 14.38 19.01 -7.52
CA TYR A 44 13.55 17.88 -7.12
C TYR A 44 12.84 17.20 -8.29
N ASP A 45 12.40 17.94 -9.31
CA ASP A 45 11.80 17.36 -10.51
C ASP A 45 12.80 16.49 -11.30
N ASP A 46 14.03 16.98 -11.49
CA ASP A 46 15.11 16.18 -12.10
C ASP A 46 15.42 14.93 -11.25
N ALA A 47 15.40 15.06 -9.93
CA ALA A 47 15.64 13.94 -9.03
C ALA A 47 14.52 12.89 -9.14
N VAL A 48 13.26 13.33 -9.24
CA VAL A 48 12.11 12.45 -9.49
C VAL A 48 12.33 11.66 -10.78
N ALA A 49 12.65 12.34 -11.89
CA ALA A 49 12.92 11.67 -13.17
C ALA A 49 14.02 10.62 -13.03
N GLY A 50 15.18 10.98 -12.45
CA GLY A 50 16.30 10.05 -12.28
C GLY A 50 15.99 8.85 -11.37
N TYR A 51 15.14 9.02 -10.34
CA TYR A 51 14.69 7.88 -9.53
C TYR A 51 13.70 6.98 -10.28
N LEU A 52 12.82 7.53 -11.10
CA LEU A 52 11.92 6.74 -11.95
C LEU A 52 12.71 5.93 -12.99
N ASP A 53 13.72 6.53 -13.60
CA ASP A 53 14.64 5.84 -14.51
C ASP A 53 15.35 4.70 -13.78
N ALA A 54 15.86 4.94 -12.56
CA ALA A 54 16.49 3.90 -11.75
C ALA A 54 15.54 2.74 -11.41
N LEU A 55 14.25 3.01 -11.21
CA LEU A 55 13.24 1.97 -10.97
C LEU A 55 12.89 1.19 -12.23
N ALA A 56 12.88 1.84 -13.39
CA ALA A 56 12.54 1.23 -14.67
C ALA A 56 13.56 0.15 -15.10
N VAL A 57 14.82 0.30 -14.67
CA VAL A 57 15.89 -0.66 -14.95
C VAL A 57 15.82 -1.90 -14.03
N LEU A 58 15.24 -1.76 -12.84
CA LEU A 58 15.12 -2.89 -11.92
C LEU A 58 14.13 -3.94 -12.47
N PRO A 59 14.41 -5.25 -12.27
CA PRO A 59 13.47 -6.29 -12.68
C PRO A 59 12.11 -6.09 -11.98
N PRO A 60 11.00 -6.48 -12.62
CA PRO A 60 9.68 -6.36 -12.01
C PRO A 60 9.56 -7.28 -10.79
N ARG A 61 8.62 -6.95 -9.90
CA ARG A 61 8.31 -7.84 -8.76
C ARG A 61 7.75 -9.16 -9.30
N PRO A 62 8.12 -10.31 -8.71
CA PRO A 62 7.46 -11.58 -8.99
C PRO A 62 5.97 -11.44 -8.69
N THR A 63 5.09 -11.68 -9.67
CA THR A 63 3.66 -11.78 -9.43
C THR A 63 3.37 -13.14 -8.80
N PRO A 64 2.54 -13.22 -7.74
CA PRO A 64 2.04 -14.52 -7.31
C PRO A 64 1.28 -15.18 -8.46
N PRO A 65 1.33 -16.52 -8.60
CA PRO A 65 0.47 -17.20 -9.56
C PRO A 65 -0.99 -16.85 -9.25
N PRO A 66 -1.87 -16.71 -10.26
CA PRO A 66 -3.29 -16.52 -10.02
C PRO A 66 -3.78 -17.66 -9.12
N SER A 67 -4.37 -17.31 -7.98
CA SER A 67 -5.09 -18.26 -7.14
C SER A 67 -6.29 -18.76 -7.94
N PHE A 68 -6.29 -20.03 -8.31
CA PHE A 68 -7.44 -20.71 -8.90
C PHE A 68 -8.54 -20.89 -7.84
N HIS A 69 -9.28 -19.82 -7.53
CA HIS A 69 -10.60 -19.88 -6.89
C HIS A 69 -11.43 -18.68 -7.32
N ASP A 70 -11.62 -18.54 -8.63
CA ASP A 70 -12.74 -17.78 -9.21
C ASP A 70 -13.34 -18.66 -10.31
N GLU A 71 -13.88 -19.83 -9.93
CA GLU A 71 -15.00 -20.38 -10.68
C GLU A 71 -16.27 -19.81 -10.04
N GLU A 72 -16.82 -18.77 -10.67
CA GLU A 72 -18.22 -18.39 -10.48
C GLU A 72 -19.09 -19.61 -10.81
N GLN A 73 -19.55 -20.34 -9.79
CA GLN A 73 -20.69 -21.24 -9.95
C GLN A 73 -21.97 -20.41 -9.75
N PRO A 74 -22.87 -20.37 -10.75
CA PRO A 74 -24.20 -19.81 -10.56
C PRO A 74 -25.04 -20.86 -9.84
N HIS A 75 -25.56 -20.54 -8.66
CA HIS A 75 -26.61 -21.36 -8.05
C HIS A 75 -27.78 -20.48 -7.59
N ASP A 76 -28.89 -20.72 -8.28
CA ASP A 76 -30.19 -20.12 -8.09
C ASP A 76 -30.74 -20.32 -6.68
N HIS A 77 -31.49 -19.31 -6.26
CA HIS A 77 -32.28 -19.26 -5.04
C HIS A 77 -33.52 -20.15 -5.20
N ASP A 78 -33.73 -21.09 -4.28
CA ASP A 78 -35.08 -21.44 -3.81
C ASP A 78 -35.01 -22.01 -2.39
N GLY A 79 -35.89 -21.51 -1.53
CA GLY A 79 -35.80 -21.62 -0.08
C GLY A 79 -36.25 -22.96 0.52
N GLU A 80 -35.87 -23.17 1.78
CA GLU A 80 -36.76 -23.50 2.91
C GLU A 80 -35.94 -23.55 4.22
N GLN A 81 -36.55 -23.11 5.31
CA GLN A 81 -35.97 -22.96 6.66
C GLN A 81 -36.02 -24.29 7.42
N GLU A 82 -35.00 -24.62 8.23
CA GLU A 82 -35.19 -25.28 9.54
C GLU A 82 -34.04 -24.98 10.52
N LEU A 83 -34.40 -25.00 11.81
CA LEU A 83 -33.66 -24.51 12.98
C LEU A 83 -32.63 -25.51 13.57
N CYS A 84 -31.59 -24.92 14.17
CA CYS A 84 -30.78 -25.31 15.35
C CYS A 84 -30.68 -26.79 15.78
N SER A 85 -29.43 -27.28 15.96
CA SER A 85 -28.95 -27.96 17.19
C SER A 85 -27.42 -28.15 17.18
N ASN A 86 -26.79 -27.90 18.33
CA ASN A 86 -25.43 -28.32 18.68
C ASN A 86 -25.42 -29.84 18.91
N ASP A 87 -24.36 -30.55 18.47
CA ASP A 87 -23.63 -31.52 19.30
C ASP A 87 -22.32 -31.95 18.62
N GLN A 88 -21.27 -32.05 19.43
CA GLN A 88 -19.95 -32.62 19.12
C GLN A 88 -20.04 -34.03 18.50
N GLN A 89 -19.16 -34.37 17.56
CA GLN A 89 -17.98 -35.20 17.86
C GLN A 89 -17.04 -35.37 16.66
N ASP A 90 -15.78 -35.59 17.02
CA ASP A 90 -14.60 -35.88 16.20
C ASP A 90 -14.82 -37.04 15.21
N ASP A 91 -14.25 -36.90 14.01
CA ASP A 91 -13.64 -38.02 13.29
C ASP A 91 -12.47 -37.46 12.47
N ASP A 92 -11.31 -38.08 12.71
CA ASP A 92 -10.06 -37.92 11.97
C ASP A 92 -10.26 -38.36 10.51
N ASP A 93 -10.04 -37.45 9.56
CA ASP A 93 -9.69 -37.82 8.19
C ASP A 93 -8.44 -37.05 7.77
N ASP A 94 -7.31 -37.72 7.99
CA ASP A 94 -6.03 -37.52 7.31
C ASP A 94 -6.26 -37.69 5.79
N ASP A 95 -6.65 -36.62 5.09
CA ASP A 95 -6.52 -36.55 3.64
C ASP A 95 -5.20 -35.82 3.30
N ASP A 96 -4.11 -36.58 3.46
CA ASP A 96 -2.78 -36.33 2.87
C ASP A 96 -2.90 -36.36 1.34
N ASN A 97 -3.54 -35.34 0.77
CA ASN A 97 -3.45 -35.08 -0.65
C ASN A 97 -2.08 -34.45 -0.91
N GLY A 98 -1.09 -35.32 -1.09
CA GLY A 98 0.31 -35.03 -1.40
C GLY A 98 0.53 -34.28 -2.72
N GLN A 99 -0.09 -33.11 -2.86
CA GLN A 99 0.27 -32.11 -3.83
C GLN A 99 1.56 -31.44 -3.31
N PRO A 100 2.73 -31.61 -3.97
CA PRO A 100 3.90 -30.84 -3.59
C PRO A 100 3.52 -29.35 -3.61
N PRO A 101 3.89 -28.57 -2.57
CA PRO A 101 3.52 -27.17 -2.52
C PRO A 101 3.96 -26.53 -3.83
N ALA A 102 3.01 -25.87 -4.51
CA ALA A 102 3.28 -25.17 -5.75
C ALA A 102 4.57 -24.35 -5.58
N PRO A 103 5.49 -24.35 -6.55
CA PRO A 103 6.75 -23.62 -6.43
C PRO A 103 6.42 -22.18 -6.08
N ARG A 104 6.79 -21.76 -4.86
CA ARG A 104 6.64 -20.37 -4.43
C ARG A 104 7.31 -19.50 -5.49
N PRO A 105 6.65 -18.45 -6.00
CA PRO A 105 7.29 -17.54 -6.94
C PRO A 105 8.64 -17.16 -6.35
N ALA A 106 9.71 -17.31 -7.13
CA ALA A 106 11.06 -17.12 -6.66
C ALA A 106 11.15 -15.78 -5.93
N ASP A 107 11.47 -15.83 -4.64
CA ASP A 107 11.59 -14.64 -3.81
C ASP A 107 12.58 -13.68 -4.48
N GLU A 108 12.15 -12.45 -4.72
CA GLU A 108 13.01 -11.45 -5.32
C GLU A 108 14.31 -11.31 -4.51
N PRO A 109 15.49 -11.23 -5.15
CA PRO A 109 16.76 -11.11 -4.44
C PRO A 109 16.75 -9.95 -3.44
N GLN A 110 17.28 -10.19 -2.24
CA GLN A 110 17.24 -9.23 -1.13
C GLN A 110 17.91 -7.89 -1.47
N GLU A 111 18.95 -7.92 -2.31
CA GLU A 111 19.62 -6.73 -2.83
C GLU A 111 18.66 -5.85 -3.65
N ILE A 112 17.92 -6.44 -4.58
CA ILE A 112 16.92 -5.74 -5.40
C ILE A 112 15.78 -5.21 -4.51
N LYS A 113 15.27 -6.02 -3.57
CA LYS A 113 14.27 -5.57 -2.58
C LYS A 113 14.77 -4.32 -1.84
N THR A 114 16.02 -4.35 -1.40
CA THR A 114 16.64 -3.27 -0.61
C THR A 114 16.86 -2.01 -1.43
N LEU A 115 17.38 -2.15 -2.65
CA LEU A 115 17.61 -1.05 -3.58
C LEU A 115 16.29 -0.40 -4.00
N ARG A 116 15.29 -1.19 -4.38
CA ARG A 116 13.95 -0.68 -4.74
C ARG A 116 13.30 0.09 -3.61
N ALA A 117 13.35 -0.43 -2.38
CA ALA A 117 12.82 0.28 -1.22
C ALA A 117 13.53 1.61 -0.99
N THR A 118 14.85 1.64 -1.12
CA THR A 118 15.65 2.85 -0.94
C THR A 118 15.31 3.92 -1.99
N ILE A 119 15.21 3.53 -3.27
CA ILE A 119 14.86 4.44 -4.37
C ILE A 119 13.44 4.99 -4.15
N ASN A 120 12.46 4.13 -3.90
CA ASN A 120 11.07 4.54 -3.67
C ASN A 120 10.93 5.45 -2.44
N ALA A 121 11.65 5.17 -1.35
CA ALA A 121 11.63 6.06 -0.20
C ALA A 121 12.22 7.43 -0.55
N ASN A 122 13.32 7.50 -1.31
CA ASN A 122 13.91 8.77 -1.72
C ASN A 122 13.01 9.54 -2.70
N LEU A 123 12.33 8.83 -3.61
CA LEU A 123 11.30 9.38 -4.49
C LEU A 123 10.15 10.00 -3.67
N SER A 124 9.66 9.31 -2.64
CA SER A 124 8.67 9.85 -1.70
C SER A 124 9.14 11.15 -1.02
N LEU A 125 10.43 11.25 -0.66
CA LEU A 125 10.98 12.49 -0.11
C LEU A 125 10.98 13.63 -1.15
N CYS A 126 11.26 13.34 -2.42
CA CYS A 126 11.20 14.35 -3.48
C CYS A 126 9.77 14.88 -3.63
N TYR A 127 8.78 13.99 -3.65
CA TYR A 127 7.37 14.37 -3.71
C TYR A 127 6.93 15.18 -2.48
N LEU A 128 7.41 14.87 -1.28
CA LEU A 128 7.20 15.71 -0.09
C LEU A 128 7.79 17.13 -0.27
N LYS A 129 8.98 17.25 -0.87
CA LYS A 129 9.60 18.55 -1.16
C LYS A 129 8.86 19.34 -2.24
N LEU A 130 8.16 18.65 -3.15
CA LEU A 130 7.32 19.22 -4.20
C LEU A 130 5.87 19.44 -3.77
N HIS A 131 5.51 19.15 -2.51
CA HIS A 131 4.13 19.21 -2.01
C HIS A 131 3.15 18.29 -2.76
N GLN A 132 3.65 17.24 -3.40
CA GLN A 132 2.88 16.23 -4.12
C GLN A 132 2.53 15.07 -3.18
N HIS A 133 1.62 15.31 -2.24
CA HIS A 133 1.38 14.40 -1.11
C HIS A 133 0.85 13.01 -1.51
N ALA A 134 -0.05 12.93 -2.49
CA ALA A 134 -0.56 11.64 -2.97
C ALA A 134 0.56 10.75 -3.55
N GLN A 135 1.39 11.31 -4.44
CA GLN A 135 2.53 10.61 -5.03
C GLN A 135 3.58 10.23 -3.97
N ALA A 136 3.75 11.05 -2.93
CA ALA A 136 4.61 10.72 -1.80
C ALA A 136 4.12 9.49 -1.02
N VAL A 137 2.80 9.35 -0.82
CA VAL A 137 2.17 8.18 -0.19
C VAL A 137 2.36 6.94 -1.07
N ASP A 138 2.14 7.06 -2.37
CA ASP A 138 2.28 5.95 -3.31
C ASP A 138 3.72 5.43 -3.34
N ALA A 139 4.70 6.32 -3.49
CA ALA A 139 6.11 5.96 -3.49
C ALA A 139 6.55 5.35 -2.15
N ALA A 140 6.10 5.89 -1.01
CA ALA A 140 6.41 5.31 0.28
C ALA A 140 5.77 3.91 0.46
N THR A 141 4.54 3.73 -0.02
CA THR A 141 3.86 2.43 -0.02
C THR A 141 4.62 1.41 -0.87
N GLN A 142 5.12 1.79 -2.05
CA GLN A 142 5.99 0.93 -2.85
C GLN A 142 7.29 0.54 -2.12
N ALA A 143 7.87 1.45 -1.34
CA ALA A 143 9.02 1.11 -0.50
C ALA A 143 8.66 0.09 0.59
N LEU A 144 7.49 0.24 1.21
CA LEU A 144 7.01 -0.64 2.29
C LEU A 144 6.60 -2.03 1.80
N ILE A 145 6.12 -2.16 0.55
CA ILE A 145 5.91 -3.48 -0.08
C ILE A 145 7.24 -4.25 -0.17
N SER A 146 8.36 -3.56 -0.43
CA SER A 146 9.69 -4.18 -0.44
C SER A 146 10.26 -4.42 0.97
N GLN A 147 10.04 -3.47 1.89
CA GLN A 147 10.56 -3.51 3.26
C GLN A 147 9.52 -2.93 4.23
N PRO A 148 8.66 -3.77 4.86
CA PRO A 148 7.51 -3.30 5.65
C PRO A 148 7.86 -2.42 6.85
N LEU A 149 9.04 -2.63 7.45
CA LEU A 149 9.48 -1.89 8.65
C LEU A 149 10.48 -0.77 8.30
N TYR A 150 10.49 -0.29 7.05
CA TYR A 150 11.44 0.72 6.63
C TYR A 150 11.12 2.09 7.23
N VAL A 151 11.84 2.44 8.31
CA VAL A 151 11.67 3.66 9.13
C VAL A 151 11.47 4.92 8.28
N LYS A 152 12.31 5.14 7.26
CA LYS A 152 12.22 6.35 6.42
C LYS A 152 10.92 6.38 5.60
N ALA A 153 10.47 5.25 5.08
CA ALA A 153 9.25 5.17 4.29
C ALA A 153 8.00 5.36 5.16
N LEU A 154 7.92 4.70 6.32
CA LEU A 154 6.84 4.89 7.31
C LEU A 154 6.71 6.36 7.71
N HIS A 155 7.83 6.99 8.07
CA HIS A 155 7.83 8.39 8.48
C HIS A 155 7.38 9.32 7.34
N ARG A 156 7.85 9.10 6.11
CA ARG A 156 7.49 9.91 4.95
C ARG A 156 6.02 9.73 4.55
N ARG A 157 5.49 8.50 4.59
CA ARG A 157 4.07 8.21 4.33
C ARG A 157 3.17 8.90 5.35
N SER A 158 3.51 8.79 6.64
CA SER A 158 2.81 9.49 7.71
C SER A 158 2.79 11.02 7.47
N LEU A 159 3.95 11.63 7.20
CA LEU A 159 4.02 13.07 6.91
C LEU A 159 3.14 13.49 5.72
N ALA A 160 3.13 12.71 4.63
CA ALA A 160 2.31 13.00 3.47
C ALA A 160 0.81 12.88 3.79
N ASN A 161 0.42 11.81 4.49
CA ASN A 161 -0.94 11.55 4.91
C ASN A 161 -1.51 12.62 5.86
N ILE A 162 -0.67 13.19 6.73
CA ILE A 162 -1.03 14.32 7.60
C ILE A 162 -1.40 15.55 6.76
N GLN A 163 -0.73 15.77 5.63
CA GLN A 163 -1.03 16.89 4.72
C GLN A 163 -2.29 16.65 3.86
N ILE A 164 -2.64 15.38 3.59
CA ILE A 164 -3.85 15.02 2.84
C ILE A 164 -5.13 15.27 3.68
N ASP A 165 -5.05 15.11 5.01
CA ASP A 165 -6.09 15.52 5.96
C ASP A 165 -7.51 14.95 5.70
N THR A 166 -7.59 13.68 5.31
CA THR A 166 -8.83 12.90 5.24
C THR A 166 -8.87 11.91 6.40
N LEU A 167 -10.05 11.38 6.76
CA LEU A 167 -10.14 10.37 7.81
C LEU A 167 -9.23 9.16 7.51
N ALA A 168 -9.27 8.66 6.27
CA ALA A 168 -8.43 7.55 5.82
C ALA A 168 -6.93 7.87 5.92
N SER A 169 -6.50 9.04 5.45
CA SER A 169 -5.09 9.42 5.49
C SER A 169 -4.60 9.64 6.92
N LEU A 170 -5.35 10.33 7.77
CA LEU A 170 -4.95 10.56 9.16
C LEU A 170 -4.91 9.26 9.98
N SER A 171 -5.84 8.33 9.73
CA SER A 171 -5.83 7.00 10.35
C SER A 171 -4.58 6.23 9.95
N SER A 172 -4.25 6.22 8.65
CA SER A 172 -3.00 5.62 8.15
C SER A 172 -1.75 6.29 8.72
N ALA A 173 -1.74 7.62 8.86
CA ALA A 173 -0.63 8.35 9.47
C ALA A 173 -0.42 7.97 10.94
N LEU A 174 -1.52 7.82 11.69
CA LEU A 174 -1.51 7.42 13.10
C LEU A 174 -0.97 6.01 13.28
N GLU A 175 -1.38 5.07 12.41
CA GLU A 175 -0.86 3.70 12.39
C GLU A 175 0.65 3.67 12.12
N ASP A 176 1.12 4.40 11.10
CA ASP A 176 2.54 4.50 10.77
C ASP A 176 3.36 5.07 11.94
N GLN A 177 2.84 6.09 12.62
CA GLN A 177 3.52 6.71 13.76
C GLN A 177 3.57 5.80 14.98
N LYS A 178 2.49 5.06 15.26
CA LYS A 178 2.45 4.03 16.30
C LYS A 178 3.45 2.92 16.00
N LEU A 179 3.49 2.44 14.75
CA LEU A 179 4.44 1.43 14.31
C LEU A 179 5.89 1.92 14.46
N LEU A 180 6.20 3.16 14.08
CA LEU A 180 7.55 3.71 14.23
C LEU A 180 8.08 3.61 15.67
N LEU A 181 7.24 3.83 16.69
CA LEU A 181 7.65 3.75 18.10
C LEU A 181 8.00 2.33 18.57
N THR A 182 7.55 1.30 17.85
CA THR A 182 7.88 -0.10 18.18
C THR A 182 9.21 -0.54 17.58
N LEU A 183 9.76 0.21 16.63
CA LEU A 183 10.98 -0.18 15.91
C LEU A 183 12.25 0.08 16.74
N PRO A 184 13.19 -0.90 16.79
CA PRO A 184 14.44 -0.76 17.54
C PRO A 184 15.41 0.26 16.90
N ASP A 185 15.37 0.38 15.57
CA ASP A 185 16.28 1.22 14.79
C ASP A 185 15.86 2.71 14.77
N LEU A 186 14.78 3.07 15.47
CA LEU A 186 14.31 4.44 15.53
C LEU A 186 15.25 5.29 16.42
N PRO A 187 15.83 6.39 15.89
CA PRO A 187 16.71 7.24 16.68
C PRO A 187 15.99 7.84 17.90
N ALA A 188 16.63 7.77 19.07
CA ALA A 188 16.04 8.28 20.32
C ALA A 188 15.62 9.75 20.25
N SER A 189 16.35 10.57 19.48
CA SER A 189 16.05 11.99 19.27
C SER A 189 14.74 12.25 18.51
N THR A 190 14.26 11.28 17.71
CA THR A 190 13.02 11.42 16.92
C THR A 190 11.77 11.01 17.69
N ARG A 191 11.91 10.20 18.75
CA ARG A 191 10.81 9.67 19.54
C ARG A 191 9.87 10.75 20.11
N PRO A 192 10.36 11.86 20.72
CA PRO A 192 9.46 12.88 21.27
C PRO A 192 8.58 13.55 20.20
N SER A 193 9.12 13.78 18.99
CA SER A 193 8.36 14.36 17.89
C SER A 193 7.25 13.42 17.41
N ILE A 194 7.52 12.12 17.36
CA ILE A 194 6.55 11.08 16.96
C ILE A 194 5.45 10.94 18.01
N GLN A 195 5.81 10.90 19.30
CA GLN A 195 4.85 10.85 20.40
C GLN A 195 3.91 12.06 20.39
N LYS A 196 4.45 13.27 20.15
CA LYS A 196 3.63 14.46 20.00
C LYS A 196 2.68 14.35 18.80
N SER A 197 3.17 13.89 17.64
CA SER A 197 2.33 13.69 16.45
C SER A 197 1.17 12.74 16.72
N ILE A 198 1.40 11.64 17.44
CA ILE A 198 0.33 10.71 17.87
C ILE A 198 -0.70 11.42 18.74
N ALA A 199 -0.25 12.15 19.78
CA ALA A 199 -1.14 12.87 20.68
C ALA A 199 -1.99 13.92 19.95
N ASP A 200 -1.46 14.54 18.89
CA ASP A 200 -2.18 15.51 18.07
C ASP A 200 -3.15 14.82 17.07
N LEU A 201 -2.81 13.63 16.57
CA LEU A 201 -3.60 12.89 15.57
C LEU A 201 -4.79 12.13 16.15
N GLU A 202 -4.64 11.52 17.32
CA GLU A 202 -5.71 10.73 17.96
C GLU A 202 -7.04 11.47 18.09
N PRO A 203 -7.11 12.71 18.65
CA PRO A 203 -8.36 13.44 18.73
C PRO A 203 -8.92 13.80 17.34
N ARG A 204 -8.05 14.18 16.38
CA ARG A 204 -8.49 14.54 15.02
C ARG A 204 -9.14 13.37 14.28
N VAL A 205 -8.56 12.17 14.39
CA VAL A 205 -9.12 10.95 13.81
C VAL A 205 -10.47 10.63 14.46
N GLY A 206 -10.56 10.74 15.80
CA GLY A 206 -11.81 10.50 16.52
C GLY A 206 -12.94 11.47 16.14
N GLU A 207 -12.63 12.76 16.05
CA GLU A 207 -13.59 13.80 15.67
C GLU A 207 -14.10 13.62 14.23
N LEU A 208 -13.20 13.33 13.28
CA LEU A 208 -13.59 13.08 11.88
C LEU A 208 -14.41 11.79 11.74
N ALA A 209 -14.05 10.74 12.48
CA ALA A 209 -14.80 9.48 12.46
C ALA A 209 -16.24 9.66 12.94
N GLU A 210 -16.44 10.35 14.07
CA GLU A 210 -17.80 10.63 14.57
C GLU A 210 -18.58 11.56 13.63
N LYS A 211 -17.90 12.54 13.01
CA LYS A 211 -18.53 13.40 12.01
C LYS A 211 -19.00 12.62 10.78
N GLU A 212 -18.14 11.82 10.16
CA GLU A 212 -18.50 11.02 8.97
C GLU A 212 -19.62 10.03 9.29
N LYS A 213 -19.56 9.38 10.47
CA LYS A 213 -20.62 8.50 10.97
C LYS A 213 -21.95 9.24 11.13
N GLN A 214 -21.94 10.45 11.70
CA GLN A 214 -23.15 11.25 11.86
C GLN A 214 -23.75 11.66 10.51
N GLU A 215 -22.90 12.01 9.54
CA GLU A 215 -23.32 12.32 8.17
C GLU A 215 -23.93 11.09 7.47
N MET A 216 -23.31 9.92 7.62
CA MET A 216 -23.84 8.65 7.10
C MET A 216 -25.20 8.30 7.74
N LEU A 217 -25.31 8.40 9.06
CA LEU A 217 -26.57 8.16 9.77
C LEU A 217 -27.67 9.13 9.31
N THR A 218 -27.32 10.40 9.08
CA THR A 218 -28.26 11.41 8.58
C THR A 218 -28.72 11.07 7.16
N LYS A 219 -27.81 10.64 6.27
CA LYS A 219 -28.14 10.20 4.90
C LYS A 219 -29.02 8.95 4.91
N LEU A 220 -28.70 7.96 5.75
CA LEU A 220 -29.49 6.74 5.92
C LEU A 220 -30.90 7.05 6.42
N LYS A 221 -31.04 7.93 7.41
CA LYS A 221 -32.34 8.43 7.86
C LYS A 221 -33.10 9.14 6.74
N GLY A 222 -32.43 9.97 5.95
CA GLY A 222 -33.02 10.63 4.79
C GLY A 222 -33.61 9.65 3.78
N ILE A 223 -32.86 8.59 3.43
CA ILE A 223 -33.33 7.53 2.54
C ILE A 223 -34.53 6.79 3.15
N GLY A 224 -34.43 6.41 4.43
CA GLY A 224 -35.53 5.77 5.15
C GLY A 224 -36.80 6.64 5.17
N ASN A 225 -36.66 7.93 5.44
CA ASN A 225 -37.75 8.90 5.43
C ASN A 225 -38.32 9.14 4.04
N SER A 226 -37.52 9.04 2.98
CA SER A 226 -38.04 9.14 1.61
C SER A 226 -38.97 7.97 1.27
N LEU A 227 -38.64 6.76 1.74
CA LEU A 227 -39.47 5.57 1.55
C LEU A 227 -40.69 5.61 2.45
N LEU A 228 -40.50 5.82 3.75
CA LEU A 228 -41.55 5.88 4.75
C LEU A 228 -42.51 7.05 4.52
N GLY A 229 -42.02 8.17 3.99
CA GLY A 229 -42.81 9.36 3.71
C GLY A 229 -43.92 9.12 2.70
N THR A 230 -43.74 8.21 1.74
CA THR A 230 -44.80 7.81 0.80
C THR A 230 -46.00 7.14 1.50
N PHE A 231 -45.79 6.62 2.71
CA PHE A 231 -46.81 6.03 3.57
C PHE A 231 -47.24 6.97 4.72
N GLY A 232 -46.76 8.22 4.73
CA GLY A 232 -47.01 9.18 5.82
C GLY A 232 -46.26 8.88 7.11
N LEU A 233 -45.09 8.22 7.02
CA LEU A 233 -44.26 7.77 8.14
C LEU A 233 -42.84 8.38 8.07
N SER A 234 -42.12 8.33 9.19
CA SER A 234 -40.73 8.76 9.39
C SER A 234 -39.99 7.76 10.27
N THR A 235 -38.67 7.67 10.15
CA THR A 235 -37.78 6.92 11.04
C THR A 235 -37.91 7.39 12.50
N ASP A 236 -38.34 8.63 12.72
CA ASP A 236 -38.55 9.17 14.08
C ASP A 236 -39.85 8.67 14.72
N ASN A 237 -40.79 8.13 13.94
CA ASN A 237 -42.00 7.50 14.48
C ASN A 237 -41.70 6.18 15.21
N PHE A 238 -40.53 5.60 14.98
CA PHE A 238 -40.13 4.33 15.59
C PHE A 238 -39.12 4.57 16.72
N GLN A 239 -39.58 4.53 17.97
CA GLN A 239 -38.77 4.76 19.16
C GLN A 239 -38.34 3.44 19.80
N PHE A 240 -37.04 3.25 19.96
CA PHE A 240 -36.48 2.07 20.63
C PHE A 240 -36.27 2.35 22.12
N VAL A 241 -36.80 1.48 22.98
CA VAL A 241 -36.63 1.52 24.44
C VAL A 241 -35.87 0.29 24.89
N LYS A 242 -34.75 0.48 25.58
CA LYS A 242 -33.95 -0.62 26.14
C LYS A 242 -34.65 -1.19 27.38
N GLN A 243 -34.80 -2.51 27.42
CA GLN A 243 -35.39 -3.25 28.55
C GLN A 243 -34.30 -3.80 29.48
N ASP A 244 -34.64 -4.05 30.74
CA ASP A 244 -33.70 -4.49 31.78
C ASP A 244 -33.07 -5.87 31.49
N ASN A 245 -33.73 -6.70 30.67
CA ASN A 245 -33.22 -8.01 30.21
C ASN A 245 -32.18 -7.89 29.08
N GLY A 246 -31.78 -6.67 28.69
CA GLY A 246 -30.86 -6.42 27.58
C GLY A 246 -31.51 -6.39 26.20
N GLY A 247 -32.82 -6.65 26.08
CA GLY A 247 -33.58 -6.55 24.84
C GLY A 247 -33.99 -5.11 24.48
N TYR A 248 -34.43 -4.90 23.24
CA TYR A 248 -34.98 -3.63 22.76
C TYR A 248 -36.47 -3.81 22.40
N SER A 249 -37.32 -2.93 22.91
CA SER A 249 -38.73 -2.82 22.50
C SER A 249 -38.89 -1.64 21.53
N MET A 250 -39.64 -1.82 20.45
CA MET A 250 -39.92 -0.77 19.47
C MET A 250 -41.34 -0.25 19.67
N ASN A 251 -41.46 1.03 20.00
CA ASN A 251 -42.73 1.73 20.12
C ASN A 251 -42.96 2.59 18.89
N PHE A 252 -44.19 2.58 18.37
CA PHE A 252 -44.59 3.47 17.30
C PHE A 252 -45.33 4.69 17.88
N VAL A 253 -44.84 5.90 17.57
CA VAL A 253 -45.43 7.17 18.00
C VAL A 253 -45.81 7.95 16.74
N ARG A 254 -47.09 8.29 16.63
CA ARG A 254 -47.66 8.96 15.46
C ARG A 254 -47.53 10.48 15.55
#